data_AF-A0AAD9VE89-F1
#
_entry.id   AF-A0AAD9VE89-F1
#
_cell.length_a   1.000
_cell.length_b   1.000
_cell.length_c   1.000
_cell.angle_alpha   90.00
_cell.angle_beta   90.00
_cell.angle_gamma   90.00
#
_symmetry.space_group_name_H-M   'P 1'
#
loop_
_entity.id
_entity.type
_entity.pdbx_description
1 polymer ?
#
loop_
_entity_poly.entity_id
_entity_poly.type
_entity_poly.pdbx_seq_one_letter_code
_entity_poly.pdbx_strand_id
1 'polypeptide(L)'
;MKASNSCFSLHVCFLFKMKTTVYLLQAIMILHSRGASYPIVVCYLVGLTYGHPGDDIRKVFKDYNKALRPNFDDGVPTIIQSNIYIESFGNIEEANMEYKVYGYFRQRWNDSRLVGRVNQTLWLKGKDIDNIWIPDPYCYNARESNLKVPDEEKYSSVRIHNNGNIEMSIGYLACLLRYEAREFSTGLSNVLSQVWKL
;
A
#
# COMPACT_ATOMS: atom_id res chain seq x y z
N MET A 1 -4.87 66.42 -28.63
CA MET A 1 -4.17 65.11 -28.62
C MET A 1 -4.31 64.48 -27.24
N LYS A 2 -5.25 63.55 -27.04
CA LYS A 2 -5.37 62.77 -25.79
C LYS A 2 -4.61 61.46 -26.00
N ALA A 3 -3.49 61.27 -25.31
CA ALA A 3 -2.80 59.99 -25.28
C ALA A 3 -3.64 58.99 -24.47
N SER A 4 -4.09 57.92 -25.11
CA SER A 4 -4.73 56.78 -24.44
C SER A 4 -3.69 56.05 -23.61
N ASN A 5 -3.88 55.98 -22.29
CA ASN A 5 -3.02 55.21 -21.39
C ASN A 5 -3.40 53.73 -21.49
N SER A 6 -2.67 52.95 -22.28
CA SER A 6 -2.85 51.50 -22.36
C SER A 6 -1.91 50.80 -21.36
N CYS A 7 -2.47 50.21 -20.29
CA CYS A 7 -1.75 49.36 -19.36
C CYS A 7 -1.80 47.91 -19.87
N PHE A 8 -0.66 47.29 -20.15
CA PHE A 8 -0.59 45.90 -20.60
C PHE A 8 -0.22 44.99 -19.42
N SER A 9 -1.08 44.03 -19.10
CA SER A 9 -0.80 42.97 -18.12
C SER A 9 -0.49 41.68 -18.86
N LEU A 10 0.66 41.06 -18.55
CA LEU A 10 1.01 39.73 -19.05
C LEU A 10 0.85 38.72 -17.92
N HIS A 11 -0.02 37.74 -18.11
CA HIS A 11 -0.22 36.64 -17.16
C HIS A 11 0.57 35.42 -17.62
N VAL A 12 1.54 34.99 -16.80
CA VAL A 12 2.29 33.75 -17.04
C VAL A 12 1.95 32.78 -15.91
N CYS A 13 1.47 31.59 -16.28
CA CYS A 13 1.00 30.59 -15.34
C CYS A 13 1.95 29.38 -15.39
N PHE A 14 2.58 29.04 -14.26
CA PHE A 14 3.40 27.84 -14.14
C PHE A 14 2.70 26.82 -13.26
N LEU A 15 2.62 25.58 -13.75
CA LEU A 15 2.10 24.43 -13.01
C LEU A 15 3.27 23.59 -12.50
N PHE A 16 3.44 23.54 -11.18
CA PHE A 16 4.42 22.66 -10.54
C PHE A 16 3.71 21.49 -9.87
N LYS A 17 4.15 20.26 -10.16
CA LYS A 17 3.59 19.02 -9.60
C LYS A 17 4.59 18.40 -8.63
N MET A 18 4.26 18.31 -7.34
CA MET A 18 5.03 17.58 -6.33
C MET A 18 4.14 16.61 -5.56
N LYS A 19 4.46 15.30 -5.64
CA LYS A 19 3.81 14.16 -4.96
C LYS A 19 2.27 14.11 -5.09
N THR A 20 1.54 14.90 -4.30
CA THR A 20 0.06 14.94 -4.21
C THR A 20 -0.52 16.37 -4.29
N THR A 21 0.33 17.40 -4.42
CA THR A 21 -0.08 18.80 -4.47
C THR A 21 0.28 19.42 -5.82
N VAL A 22 -0.68 20.12 -6.42
CA VAL A 22 -0.45 20.92 -7.63
C VAL A 22 -0.37 22.38 -7.19
N TYR A 23 0.77 23.01 -7.44
CA TYR A 23 0.95 24.44 -7.19
C TYR A 23 0.70 25.18 -8.50
N LEU A 24 -0.26 26.10 -8.47
CA LEU A 24 -0.46 27.08 -9.53
C LEU A 24 0.31 28.34 -9.11
N LEU A 25 1.40 28.63 -9.82
CA LEU A 25 2.12 29.88 -9.69
C LEU A 25 1.59 30.85 -10.75
N GLN A 26 0.82 31.85 -10.32
CA GLN A 26 0.44 32.97 -11.19
C GLN A 26 1.40 34.12 -10.96
N ALA A 27 2.17 34.47 -12.00
CA ALA A 27 2.98 35.68 -12.03
C ALA A 27 2.27 36.74 -12.88
N ILE A 28 1.97 37.89 -12.28
CA ILE A 28 1.40 39.04 -12.98
C ILE A 28 2.50 40.07 -13.17
N MET A 29 2.81 40.39 -14.44
CA MET A 29 3.76 41.43 -14.81
C MET A 29 2.99 42.71 -15.19
N ILE A 30 3.13 43.76 -14.38
CA ILE A 30 2.48 45.06 -14.63
C ILE A 30 3.53 46.02 -15.20
N LEU A 31 3.41 46.38 -16.48
CA LEU A 31 4.27 47.37 -17.13
C LEU A 31 3.61 48.76 -17.10
N HIS A 32 4.21 49.71 -16.38
CA HIS A 32 3.77 51.10 -16.37
C HIS A 32 4.42 51.89 -17.51
N SER A 33 3.63 52.66 -18.25
CA SER A 33 4.03 53.28 -19.53
C SER A 33 4.95 54.51 -19.44
N ARG A 34 5.44 54.89 -18.24
CA ARG A 34 6.35 56.04 -18.10
C ARG A 34 7.42 55.81 -17.04
N GLY A 35 8.64 55.49 -17.51
CA GLY A 35 9.88 56.04 -16.93
C GLY A 35 10.57 55.30 -15.78
N ALA A 36 10.13 54.11 -15.35
CA ALA A 36 10.84 53.35 -14.30
C ALA A 36 11.33 51.98 -14.83
N SER A 37 12.63 51.74 -14.67
CA SER A 37 13.43 50.70 -15.33
C SER A 37 13.31 49.27 -14.77
N TYR A 38 12.25 48.90 -14.05
CA TYR A 38 12.13 47.53 -13.51
C TYR A 38 10.67 47.09 -13.35
N PRO A 39 10.27 45.96 -13.98
CA PRO A 39 8.94 45.40 -13.77
C PRO A 39 8.82 44.80 -12.37
N ILE A 40 7.70 45.05 -11.69
CA ILE A 40 7.36 44.40 -10.41
C ILE A 40 6.68 43.07 -10.73
N VAL A 41 7.30 41.97 -10.28
CA VAL A 41 6.74 40.61 -10.40
C VAL A 41 6.04 40.28 -9.09
N VAL A 42 4.71 40.15 -9.11
CA VAL A 42 3.96 39.63 -7.97
C VAL A 42 3.59 38.17 -8.27
N CYS A 43 4.17 37.24 -7.51
CA CYS A 43 3.88 35.81 -7.61
C CYS A 43 2.90 35.40 -6.52
N TYR A 44 1.73 34.87 -6.91
CA TYR A 44 0.81 34.22 -5.99
C TYR A 44 1.02 32.70 -6.05
N LEU A 45 1.32 32.09 -4.91
CA LEU A 45 1.35 30.64 -4.73
C LEU A 45 -0.04 30.18 -4.27
N VAL A 46 -0.81 29.57 -5.17
CA VAL A 46 -2.05 28.89 -4.80
C VAL A 46 -1.79 27.39 -4.79
N GLY A 47 -1.79 26.80 -3.61
CA GLY A 47 -1.71 25.34 -3.46
C GLY A 47 -3.10 24.73 -3.58
N LEU A 48 -3.33 23.91 -4.61
CA LEU A 48 -4.51 23.05 -4.68
C LEU A 48 -4.10 21.65 -4.19
N THR A 49 -4.54 21.28 -2.99
CA THR A 49 -4.41 19.91 -2.48
C THR A 49 -5.51 19.07 -3.12
N TYR A 50 -5.16 18.27 -4.12
CA TYR A 50 -6.05 17.22 -4.60
C TYR A 50 -5.93 16.05 -3.63
N GLY A 51 -6.80 16.02 -2.61
CA GLY A 51 -7.04 14.81 -1.85
C GLY A 51 -7.44 13.71 -2.84
N HIS A 52 -6.88 12.51 -2.69
CA HIS A 52 -7.29 11.35 -3.48
C HIS A 52 -8.82 11.22 -3.32
N PRO A 53 -9.62 11.12 -4.40
CA PRO A 53 -11.03 10.77 -4.30
C PRO A 53 -11.15 9.28 -3.98
N GLY A 54 -10.55 8.89 -2.85
CA GLY A 54 -10.60 7.57 -2.27
C GLY A 54 -11.33 7.68 -0.93
N ASP A 55 -12.09 6.66 -0.59
CA ASP A 55 -12.80 6.58 0.67
C ASP A 55 -11.84 6.89 1.84
N ASP A 56 -12.20 7.86 2.68
CA ASP A 56 -11.37 8.29 3.81
C ASP A 56 -11.16 7.12 4.78
N ILE A 57 -9.92 6.64 4.91
CA ILE A 57 -9.51 5.48 5.72
C ILE A 57 -10.09 5.57 7.14
N ARG A 58 -10.15 6.78 7.72
CA ARG A 58 -10.71 7.00 9.06
C ARG A 58 -12.19 6.66 9.15
N LYS A 59 -12.95 6.90 8.07
CA LYS A 59 -14.37 6.57 8.00
C LYS A 59 -14.57 5.06 7.81
N VAL A 60 -13.73 4.43 6.99
CA VAL A 60 -13.80 2.99 6.73
C VAL A 60 -13.55 2.19 8.02
N PHE A 61 -12.57 2.59 8.83
CA PHE A 61 -12.22 1.93 10.08
C PHE A 61 -12.90 2.50 11.31
N LYS A 62 -13.94 3.34 11.16
CA LYS A 62 -14.72 3.83 12.29
C LYS A 62 -15.37 2.65 13.02
N ASP A 63 -15.15 2.55 14.33
CA ASP A 63 -15.67 1.47 15.19
C ASP A 63 -15.18 0.06 14.79
N TYR A 64 -14.10 -0.04 14.01
CA TYR A 64 -13.50 -1.32 13.63
C TYR A 64 -12.47 -1.76 14.68
N ASN A 65 -12.73 -2.90 15.34
CA ASN A 65 -11.77 -3.51 16.25
C ASN A 65 -10.91 -4.55 15.54
N LYS A 66 -9.66 -4.17 15.22
CA LYS A 66 -8.69 -5.06 14.57
C LYS A 66 -8.19 -6.21 15.43
N ALA A 67 -8.36 -6.16 16.76
CA ALA A 67 -7.88 -7.23 17.64
C ALA A 67 -8.75 -8.51 17.53
N LEU A 68 -9.99 -8.36 17.07
CA LEU A 68 -10.92 -9.46 16.92
C LEU A 68 -10.94 -9.93 15.47
N ARG A 69 -10.80 -11.25 15.30
CA ARG A 69 -10.98 -11.89 13.98
C ARG A 69 -12.41 -11.69 13.47
N PRO A 70 -12.64 -11.68 12.15
CA PRO A 70 -13.99 -11.70 11.60
C PRO A 70 -14.79 -12.88 12.14
N ASN A 71 -16.08 -12.67 12.41
CA ASN A 71 -17.01 -13.68 12.95
C ASN A 71 -16.59 -14.28 14.31
N PHE A 72 -15.85 -13.52 15.13
CA PHE A 72 -15.46 -13.96 16.47
C PHE A 72 -16.67 -14.30 17.36
N ASP A 73 -17.69 -13.45 17.37
CA ASP A 73 -18.88 -13.60 18.22
C ASP A 73 -19.81 -14.73 17.77
N ASP A 74 -19.90 -14.96 16.45
CA ASP A 74 -20.74 -16.01 15.87
C ASP A 74 -20.17 -17.43 16.05
N GLY A 75 -18.90 -17.53 16.49
CA GLY A 75 -18.20 -18.81 16.63
C GLY A 75 -17.84 -19.49 15.30
N VAL A 76 -18.09 -18.82 14.16
CA VAL A 76 -17.81 -19.36 12.82
C VAL A 76 -16.33 -19.14 12.46
N PRO A 77 -15.61 -20.15 11.96
CA PRO A 77 -14.22 -19.98 11.56
C PRO A 77 -14.11 -19.04 10.35
N THR A 78 -13.12 -18.15 10.37
CA THR A 78 -12.76 -17.33 9.20
C THR A 78 -12.01 -18.22 8.20
N ILE A 79 -12.56 -18.39 7.01
CA ILE A 79 -11.91 -19.15 5.94
C ILE A 79 -10.87 -18.26 5.26
N ILE A 80 -9.61 -18.70 5.27
CA ILE A 80 -8.49 -18.00 4.65
C ILE A 80 -7.98 -18.83 3.47
N GLN A 81 -8.01 -18.26 2.28
CA GLN A 81 -7.40 -18.86 1.09
C GLN A 81 -5.98 -18.33 0.93
N SER A 82 -4.99 -19.22 0.97
CA SER A 82 -3.58 -18.84 0.85
C SER A 82 -3.00 -19.28 -0.50
N ASN A 83 -2.07 -18.51 -1.04
CA ASN A 83 -1.35 -18.79 -2.27
C ASN A 83 0.11 -18.37 -2.11
N ILE A 84 1.02 -19.22 -2.56
CA ILE A 84 2.46 -18.95 -2.55
C ILE A 84 2.96 -19.01 -3.98
N TYR A 85 3.63 -17.95 -4.41
CA TYR A 85 4.41 -17.93 -5.64
C TYR A 85 5.88 -17.94 -5.28
N ILE A 86 6.59 -19.00 -5.64
CA ILE A 86 8.03 -19.13 -5.41
C ILE A 86 8.75 -18.47 -6.57
N GLU A 87 9.57 -17.47 -6.27
CA GLU A 87 10.38 -16.77 -7.26
C GLU A 87 11.73 -17.48 -7.44
N SER A 88 12.39 -17.82 -6.34
CA SER A 88 13.68 -18.51 -6.39
C SER A 88 13.99 -19.26 -5.09
N PHE A 89 14.91 -20.21 -5.20
CA PHE A 89 15.56 -20.83 -4.06
C PHE A 89 16.89 -20.14 -3.82
N GLY A 90 17.16 -19.80 -2.56
CA GLY A 90 18.42 -19.23 -2.12
C GLY A 90 19.46 -20.31 -1.82
N ASN A 91 20.49 -19.91 -1.05
CA ASN A 91 21.55 -20.82 -0.68
C ASN A 91 21.04 -21.99 0.16
N ILE A 92 21.66 -23.16 -0.03
CA ILE A 92 21.44 -24.37 0.75
C ILE A 92 22.66 -24.54 1.65
N GLU A 93 22.43 -24.55 2.97
CA GLU A 93 23.45 -24.77 3.98
C GLU A 93 23.34 -26.21 4.49
N GLU A 94 24.11 -27.12 3.88
CA GLU A 94 24.08 -28.55 4.22
C GLU A 94 24.48 -28.82 5.68
N ALA A 95 25.44 -28.05 6.21
CA ALA A 95 25.91 -28.19 7.60
C ALA A 95 24.79 -27.95 8.62
N ASN A 96 23.87 -27.02 8.31
CA ASN A 96 22.73 -26.69 9.17
C ASN A 96 21.43 -27.41 8.72
N MET A 97 21.46 -28.07 7.56
CA MET A 97 20.30 -28.59 6.84
C MET A 97 19.24 -27.51 6.62
N GLU A 98 19.66 -26.37 6.08
CA GLU A 98 18.79 -25.22 5.84
C GLU A 98 18.78 -24.80 4.37
N TYR A 99 17.64 -24.28 3.92
CA TYR A 99 17.51 -23.67 2.60
C TYR A 99 16.63 -22.42 2.68
N LYS A 100 16.96 -21.43 1.85
CA LYS A 100 16.19 -20.18 1.75
C LYS A 100 15.21 -20.26 0.60
N VAL A 101 14.00 -19.75 0.79
CA VAL A 101 12.98 -19.61 -0.26
C VAL A 101 12.58 -18.15 -0.36
N TYR A 102 12.61 -17.63 -1.59
CA TYR A 102 12.16 -16.27 -1.91
C TYR A 102 10.90 -16.32 -2.78
N GLY A 103 9.93 -15.46 -2.49
CA GLY A 103 8.70 -15.43 -3.27
C GLY A 103 7.68 -14.37 -2.85
N TYR A 104 6.42 -14.63 -3.16
CA TYR A 104 5.28 -13.80 -2.76
C TYR A 104 4.24 -14.66 -2.06
N PHE A 105 3.71 -14.13 -0.97
CA PHE A 105 2.65 -14.76 -0.20
C PHE A 105 1.37 -13.95 -0.34
N ARG A 106 0.27 -14.61 -0.70
CA ARG A 106 -1.03 -13.98 -0.89
C ARG A 106 -2.06 -14.69 -0.05
N GLN A 107 -2.92 -13.91 0.61
CA GLN A 107 -4.05 -14.43 1.36
C GLN A 107 -5.31 -13.69 0.99
N ARG A 108 -6.42 -14.42 0.99
CA ARG A 108 -7.75 -13.88 0.80
C ARG A 108 -8.67 -14.35 1.90
N TRP A 109 -9.43 -13.43 2.47
CA TRP A 109 -10.48 -13.74 3.43
C TRP A 109 -11.66 -12.79 3.22
N ASN A 110 -12.78 -13.10 3.85
CA ASN A 110 -13.96 -12.25 3.83
C ASN A 110 -14.21 -11.68 5.22
N ASP A 111 -14.37 -10.36 5.33
CA ASP A 111 -14.73 -9.66 6.56
C ASP A 111 -16.08 -8.95 6.38
N SER A 112 -17.11 -9.50 7.01
CA SER A 112 -18.48 -8.99 6.99
C SER A 112 -18.61 -7.56 7.53
N ARG A 113 -17.69 -7.12 8.40
CA ARG A 113 -17.72 -5.80 9.05
C ARG A 113 -17.36 -4.66 8.08
N LEU A 114 -16.67 -4.96 6.98
CA LEU A 114 -16.18 -4.00 6.00
C LEU A 114 -17.04 -3.92 4.73
N VAL A 115 -18.10 -4.74 4.63
CA VAL A 115 -19.05 -4.73 3.52
C VAL A 115 -19.74 -3.36 3.43
N GLY A 116 -19.78 -2.76 2.24
CA GLY A 116 -20.45 -1.49 2.00
C GLY A 116 -19.75 -0.25 2.56
N ARG A 117 -18.57 -0.39 3.19
CA ARG A 117 -17.80 0.76 3.72
C ARG A 117 -16.94 1.46 2.68
N VAL A 118 -16.67 0.79 1.56
CA VAL A 118 -15.86 1.30 0.45
C VAL A 118 -16.68 1.27 -0.83
N ASN A 119 -16.72 2.38 -1.56
CA ASN A 119 -17.45 2.49 -2.83
C ASN A 119 -16.68 1.80 -3.96
N GLN A 120 -15.35 1.88 -3.90
CA GLN A 120 -14.41 1.26 -4.83
C GLN A 120 -13.35 0.48 -4.05
N THR A 121 -12.56 -0.35 -4.74
CA THR A 121 -11.49 -1.11 -4.09
C THR A 121 -10.50 -0.17 -3.41
N LEU A 122 -10.41 -0.25 -2.08
CA LEU A 122 -9.48 0.54 -1.26
C LEU A 122 -8.14 -0.18 -1.18
N TRP A 123 -7.05 0.55 -1.41
CA TRP A 123 -5.68 0.04 -1.32
C TRP A 123 -5.00 0.58 -0.08
N LEU A 124 -4.63 -0.32 0.83
CA LEU A 124 -3.85 0.00 2.03
C LEU A 124 -2.39 -0.36 1.79
N LYS A 125 -1.50 0.54 2.21
CA LYS A 125 -0.05 0.37 2.13
C LYS A 125 0.62 0.91 3.39
N GLY A 126 1.76 0.33 3.75
CA GLY A 126 2.52 0.71 4.94
C GLY A 126 1.67 0.77 6.20
N LYS A 127 1.75 1.88 6.95
CA LYS A 127 1.05 2.06 8.23
C LYS A 127 -0.47 1.93 8.16
N ASP A 128 -1.08 2.07 6.99
CA ASP A 128 -2.52 1.90 6.85
C ASP A 128 -2.95 0.44 6.98
N ILE A 129 -2.04 -0.51 6.71
CA ILE A 129 -2.24 -1.96 6.87
C ILE A 129 -2.44 -2.30 8.35
N ASP A 130 -1.83 -1.56 9.27
CA ASP A 130 -1.96 -1.81 10.71
C ASP A 130 -3.36 -1.54 11.26
N ASN A 131 -4.25 -0.90 10.49
CA ASN A 131 -5.62 -0.58 10.92
C ASN A 131 -6.60 -1.73 10.72
N ILE A 132 -6.25 -2.74 9.93
CA ILE A 132 -7.12 -3.89 9.64
C ILE A 132 -6.67 -5.14 10.43
N TRP A 133 -7.61 -6.05 10.70
CA TRP A 133 -7.24 -7.38 11.18
C TRP A 133 -6.53 -8.15 10.07
N ILE A 134 -5.41 -8.78 10.39
CA ILE A 134 -4.62 -9.59 9.47
C ILE A 134 -4.45 -10.96 10.11
N PRO A 135 -4.60 -12.07 9.36
CA PRO A 135 -4.25 -13.38 9.88
C PRO A 135 -2.77 -13.43 10.27
N ASP A 136 -2.41 -14.31 11.21
CA ASP A 136 -1.02 -14.53 11.65
C ASP A 136 -0.47 -15.82 11.01
N PRO A 137 -0.06 -15.81 9.72
CA PRO A 137 0.52 -16.98 9.08
C PRO A 137 1.89 -17.28 9.68
N TYR A 138 2.13 -18.55 9.98
CA TYR A 138 3.44 -19.05 10.37
C TYR A 138 3.81 -20.26 9.51
N CYS A 139 5.11 -20.47 9.31
CA CYS A 139 5.62 -21.65 8.65
C CYS A 139 6.28 -22.55 9.70
N TYR A 140 5.73 -23.75 9.89
CA TYR A 140 6.18 -24.66 10.96
C TYR A 140 7.66 -25.04 10.87
N ASN A 141 8.19 -25.22 9.65
CA ASN A 141 9.59 -25.58 9.41
C ASN A 141 10.52 -24.38 9.26
N ALA A 142 10.00 -23.16 9.39
CA ALA A 142 10.81 -21.96 9.28
C ALA A 142 11.57 -21.71 10.58
N ARG A 143 12.90 -21.66 10.47
CA ARG A 143 13.76 -21.10 11.52
C ARG A 143 13.57 -19.59 11.61
N GLU A 144 13.47 -18.94 10.46
CA GLU A 144 13.20 -17.50 10.32
C GLU A 144 12.22 -17.27 9.17
N SER A 145 11.25 -16.37 9.36
CA SER A 145 10.33 -15.96 8.28
C SER A 145 9.79 -14.55 8.52
N ASN A 146 9.54 -13.81 7.44
CA ASN A 146 8.85 -12.51 7.47
C ASN A 146 7.35 -12.61 7.15
N LEU A 147 6.73 -13.77 7.37
CA LEU A 147 5.31 -14.00 7.07
C LEU A 147 4.35 -13.18 7.95
N LYS A 148 4.73 -12.94 9.21
CA LYS A 148 3.86 -12.31 10.21
C LYS A 148 3.74 -10.80 10.07
N VAL A 149 4.78 -10.15 9.54
CA VAL A 149 4.85 -8.68 9.46
C VAL A 149 4.98 -8.30 7.99
N PRO A 150 3.90 -7.78 7.38
CA PRO A 150 4.00 -7.24 6.04
C PRO A 150 5.00 -6.07 6.02
N ASP A 151 5.93 -6.08 5.06
CA ASP A 151 6.90 -4.97 4.92
C ASP A 151 6.22 -3.60 4.93
N GLU A 152 6.62 -2.74 5.88
CA GLU A 152 5.99 -1.44 6.13
C GLU A 152 6.17 -0.43 4.98
N GLU A 153 7.08 -0.66 4.02
CA GLU A 153 7.51 0.43 3.13
C GLU A 153 7.25 0.24 1.63
N LYS A 154 7.22 -0.97 1.06
CA LYS A 154 7.28 -1.06 -0.42
C LYS A 154 6.48 -2.16 -1.11
N TYR A 155 6.53 -3.40 -0.65
CA TYR A 155 6.03 -4.52 -1.45
C TYR A 155 4.74 -5.15 -0.92
N SER A 156 4.37 -4.87 0.34
CA SER A 156 3.14 -5.36 0.93
C SER A 156 1.97 -4.43 0.66
N SER A 157 0.80 -5.03 0.37
CA SER A 157 -0.44 -4.28 0.19
C SER A 157 -1.65 -5.09 0.58
N VAL A 158 -2.67 -4.42 1.08
CA VAL A 158 -3.99 -4.99 1.35
C VAL A 158 -5.01 -4.27 0.49
N ARG A 159 -5.89 -5.03 -0.17
CA ARG A 159 -6.99 -4.52 -0.98
C ARG A 159 -8.29 -4.91 -0.33
N ILE A 160 -9.16 -3.93 -0.09
CA ILE A 160 -10.50 -4.15 0.43
C ILE A 160 -11.49 -3.89 -0.71
N HIS A 161 -12.31 -4.89 -1.01
CA HIS A 161 -13.40 -4.77 -1.97
C HIS A 161 -14.70 -4.38 -1.26
N ASN A 162 -15.63 -3.76 -2.00
CA ASN A 162 -16.94 -3.34 -1.48
C ASN A 162 -17.76 -4.51 -0.90
N ASN A 163 -17.58 -5.72 -1.44
CA ASN A 163 -18.26 -6.92 -0.98
C ASN A 163 -17.69 -7.55 0.30
N GLY A 164 -16.71 -6.92 0.96
CA GLY A 164 -16.05 -7.44 2.16
C GLY A 164 -14.90 -8.41 1.89
N ASN A 165 -14.64 -8.78 0.62
CA ASN A 165 -13.47 -9.57 0.28
C ASN A 165 -12.21 -8.74 0.45
N ILE A 166 -11.21 -9.34 1.09
CA ILE A 166 -9.92 -8.72 1.34
C ILE A 166 -8.85 -9.58 0.71
N GLU A 167 -7.93 -8.93 0.00
CA GLU A 167 -6.74 -9.56 -0.55
C GLU A 167 -5.50 -8.93 0.07
N MET A 168 -4.71 -9.74 0.77
CA MET A 168 -3.38 -9.36 1.21
C MET A 168 -2.35 -9.97 0.26
N SER A 169 -1.36 -9.16 -0.11
CA SER A 169 -0.13 -9.63 -0.72
C SER A 169 1.02 -9.14 0.12
N ILE A 170 1.78 -10.07 0.70
CA ILE A 170 3.07 -9.79 1.31
C ILE A 170 4.10 -9.83 0.18
N GLY A 171 4.82 -8.73 0.03
CA GLY A 171 5.86 -8.64 -0.98
C GLY A 171 7.22 -9.01 -0.41
N TYR A 172 8.01 -9.73 -1.20
CA TYR A 172 9.32 -10.26 -0.80
C TYR A 172 9.26 -11.17 0.43
N LEU A 173 8.62 -12.33 0.27
CA LEU A 173 8.69 -13.42 1.24
C LEU A 173 10.13 -13.95 1.30
N ALA A 174 10.70 -14.02 2.50
CA ALA A 174 11.94 -14.72 2.80
C ALA A 174 11.69 -15.69 3.96
N CYS A 175 11.80 -16.99 3.67
CA CYS A 175 11.70 -18.05 4.67
C CYS A 175 12.99 -18.88 4.68
N LEU A 176 13.63 -18.97 5.84
CA LEU A 176 14.72 -19.90 6.12
C LEU A 176 14.12 -21.19 6.66
N LEU A 177 14.09 -22.23 5.84
CA LEU A 177 13.45 -23.50 6.15
C LEU A 177 14.50 -24.55 6.52
N ARG A 178 14.19 -25.36 7.53
CA ARG A 178 14.97 -26.55 7.85
C ARG A 178 14.44 -27.74 7.06
N TYR A 179 15.31 -28.54 6.46
CA TYR A 179 14.95 -29.78 5.79
C TYR A 179 15.46 -31.00 6.56
N GLU A 180 14.69 -32.09 6.56
CA GLU A 180 15.17 -33.39 6.99
C GLU A 180 15.65 -34.20 5.79
N ALA A 181 16.75 -34.96 5.96
CA ALA A 181 17.40 -35.73 4.91
C ALA A 181 16.51 -36.79 4.22
N ARG A 182 15.32 -37.08 4.76
CA ARG A 182 14.32 -37.97 4.14
C ARG A 182 13.47 -37.32 3.05
N GLU A 183 13.54 -36.00 2.86
CA GLU A 183 12.53 -35.24 2.09
C GLU A 183 13.07 -34.52 0.84
N PHE A 184 14.25 -34.90 0.32
CA PHE A 184 14.85 -34.19 -0.81
C PHE A 184 14.00 -34.24 -2.10
N SER A 185 13.06 -35.20 -2.23
CA SER A 185 12.09 -35.27 -3.34
C SER A 185 10.74 -34.59 -3.05
N THR A 186 10.45 -34.15 -1.81
CA THR A 186 9.12 -33.68 -1.37
C THR A 186 9.09 -32.25 -0.82
N GLY A 187 10.19 -31.49 -0.91
CA GLY A 187 10.30 -30.15 -0.32
C GLY A 187 9.17 -29.18 -0.69
N LEU A 188 8.65 -29.25 -1.92
CA LEU A 188 7.51 -28.43 -2.38
C LEU A 188 6.15 -28.84 -1.77
N SER A 189 5.92 -30.15 -1.55
CA SER A 189 4.65 -30.61 -0.96
C SER A 189 4.58 -30.30 0.54
N ASN A 190 5.74 -30.18 1.21
CA ASN A 190 5.79 -29.85 2.63
C ASN A 190 5.58 -28.36 2.91
N VAL A 191 6.14 -27.46 2.10
CA VAL A 191 5.86 -26.01 2.26
C VAL A 191 4.38 -25.70 2.06
N LEU A 192 3.75 -26.30 1.04
CA LEU A 192 2.33 -26.12 0.81
C LEU A 192 1.51 -26.78 1.93
N SER A 193 1.70 -28.06 2.24
CA SER A 193 0.87 -28.75 3.25
C SER A 193 0.97 -28.18 4.67
N GLN A 194 2.09 -27.55 5.04
CA GLN A 194 2.26 -26.93 6.37
C GLN A 194 1.53 -25.59 6.49
N VAL A 195 1.34 -24.86 5.38
CA VAL A 195 0.56 -23.61 5.33
C VAL A 195 -0.95 -23.89 5.32
N TRP A 196 -1.37 -25.05 4.80
CA TRP A 196 -2.77 -25.47 4.72
C TRP A 196 -3.31 -26.20 5.96
N LYS A 197 -2.53 -26.37 7.04
CA LYS A 197 -2.94 -27.11 8.25
C LYS A 197 -3.70 -26.26 9.31
N LEU A 198 -4.25 -25.11 8.93
CA LEU A 198 -5.11 -24.27 9.77
C LEU A 198 -6.58 -24.49 9.47
#